data_AF-K8XTM7-F1
#
_entry.id   AF-K8XTM7-F1
#
_cell.length_a   1.000
_cell.length_b   1.000
_cell.length_c   1.000
_cell.angle_alpha   90.00
_cell.angle_beta   90.00
_cell.angle_gamma   90.00
#
_symmetry.space_group_name_H-M   'P 1'
#
loop_
_entity.id
_entity.type
_entity.pdbx_description
1 polymer ?
#
loop_
_entity_poly.entity_id
_entity_poly.type
_entity_poly.pdbx_seq_one_letter_code
_entity_poly.pdbx_strand_id
1 'polypeptide(L)'
;MQDLTNDGTYLRGAQTTDAYGIAQFTTVFPGWYISRTTHIHLEVHIDKKTVLTTQLFFDEALLDDVYATAPYSDHTGRENNVNNSTDSIDDDAAC
;
A
#
# COMPACT_ATOMS: atom_id res chain seq x y z
N MET A 1 -0.14 26.42 -14.94
CA MET A 1 0.57 25.59 -13.94
C MET A 1 0.19 24.16 -14.28
N GLN A 2 1.09 23.34 -14.80
CA GLN A 2 0.79 21.91 -14.94
C GLN A 2 0.71 21.35 -13.53
N ASP A 3 -0.42 20.75 -13.19
CA ASP A 3 -0.61 20.02 -11.96
C ASP A 3 0.27 18.78 -12.01
N LEU A 4 1.41 18.83 -11.30
CA LEU A 4 2.40 17.75 -11.24
C LEU A 4 1.85 16.49 -10.55
N THR A 5 0.60 16.50 -10.06
CA THR A 5 -0.05 15.34 -9.44
C THR A 5 -0.90 14.51 -10.41
N ASN A 6 -1.13 14.98 -11.65
CA ASN A 6 -2.07 14.38 -12.60
C ASN A 6 -1.40 13.89 -13.90
N ASP A 7 -0.19 13.37 -13.82
CA ASP A 7 0.43 12.64 -14.93
C ASP A 7 0.10 11.13 -14.92
N GLY A 8 -0.74 10.70 -13.97
CA GLY A 8 -1.12 9.30 -13.76
C GLY A 8 -0.09 8.47 -13.00
N THR A 9 0.98 9.09 -12.50
CA THR A 9 2.09 8.40 -11.80
C THR A 9 2.17 8.71 -10.30
N TYR A 10 1.26 9.52 -9.76
CA TYR A 10 1.17 9.73 -8.31
C TYR A 10 1.05 8.39 -7.55
N LEU A 11 1.72 8.29 -6.40
CA LEU A 11 1.89 7.07 -5.60
C LEU A 11 2.56 5.89 -6.34
N ARG A 12 3.36 6.18 -7.38
CA ARG A 12 4.21 5.20 -8.06
C ARG A 12 5.67 5.66 -8.01
N GLY A 13 6.59 4.71 -7.84
CA GLY A 13 8.02 5.00 -7.85
C GLY A 13 8.84 3.75 -8.01
N ALA A 14 10.11 3.92 -8.39
CA ALA A 14 11.09 2.84 -8.47
C ALA A 14 12.39 3.31 -7.80
N GLN A 15 13.05 2.42 -7.08
CA GLN A 15 14.33 2.67 -6.43
C GLN A 15 15.25 1.48 -6.69
N THR A 16 16.53 1.77 -6.90
CA THR A 16 17.57 0.74 -6.86
C THR A 16 18.00 0.55 -5.41
N THR A 17 18.10 -0.69 -4.96
CA THR A 17 18.57 -0.96 -3.60
C THR A 17 20.03 -0.55 -3.44
N ASP A 18 20.40 -0.10 -2.24
CA ASP A 18 21.79 0.17 -1.91
C ASP A 18 22.62 -1.12 -1.70
N ALA A 19 23.86 -0.96 -1.26
CA ALA A 19 24.79 -2.08 -1.01
C ALA A 19 24.31 -3.04 0.10
N TYR A 20 23.34 -2.64 0.92
CA TYR A 20 22.74 -3.45 1.97
C TYR A 20 21.39 -4.04 1.56
N GLY A 21 20.96 -3.83 0.32
CA GLY A 21 19.66 -4.30 -0.18
C GLY A 21 18.49 -3.42 0.22
N ILE A 22 18.73 -2.17 0.67
CA ILE A 22 17.67 -1.28 1.16
C ILE A 22 17.20 -0.33 0.05
N ALA A 23 15.89 -0.23 -0.12
CA ALA A 23 15.22 0.79 -0.90
C ALA A 23 14.29 1.60 0.01
N GLN A 24 14.32 2.92 -0.10
CA GLN A 24 13.50 3.81 0.71
C GLN A 24 12.53 4.62 -0.17
N PHE A 25 11.26 4.62 0.22
CA PHE A 25 10.22 5.43 -0.40
C PHE A 25 9.63 6.39 0.63
N THR A 26 9.38 7.63 0.21
CA THR A 26 8.54 8.56 0.97
C THR A 26 7.19 8.62 0.27
N THR A 27 6.14 8.22 0.98
CA THR A 27 4.76 8.20 0.48
C THR A 27 3.80 8.62 1.60
N VAL A 28 2.53 8.84 1.25
CA VAL A 28 1.44 8.94 2.23
C VAL A 28 0.94 7.55 2.60
N PHE A 29 0.23 7.45 3.74
CA PHE A 29 -0.48 6.22 4.07
C PHE A 29 -1.58 5.98 3.02
N PRO A 30 -1.72 4.75 2.46
CA PRO A 30 -2.71 4.47 1.43
C PRO A 30 -4.13 4.67 1.95
N GLY A 31 -5.06 5.02 1.05
CA GLY A 31 -6.49 4.98 1.34
C GLY A 31 -7.05 3.56 1.15
N TRP A 32 -8.30 3.37 1.54
CA TRP A 32 -9.03 2.11 1.35
C TRP A 32 -10.02 2.21 0.19
N TYR A 33 -10.36 1.07 -0.41
CA TYR A 33 -11.43 0.93 -1.38
C TYR A 33 -12.16 -0.39 -1.14
N ILE A 34 -13.44 -0.46 -1.56
CA ILE A 34 -14.29 -1.62 -1.29
C ILE A 34 -13.69 -2.91 -1.87
N SER A 35 -13.87 -4.01 -1.14
CA SER A 35 -13.48 -5.38 -1.50
C SER A 35 -12.01 -5.73 -1.30
N ARG A 36 -11.16 -4.78 -0.88
CA ARG A 36 -9.76 -5.08 -0.52
C ARG A 36 -9.34 -4.36 0.77
N THR A 37 -8.52 -5.02 1.57
CA THR A 37 -7.87 -4.40 2.72
C THR A 37 -6.84 -3.39 2.21
N THR A 38 -6.39 -2.50 3.09
CA THR A 38 -5.42 -1.46 2.74
C THR A 38 -4.06 -2.08 2.46
N HIS A 39 -3.46 -1.78 1.31
CA HIS A 39 -2.18 -2.36 0.91
C HIS A 39 -1.30 -1.43 0.06
N ILE A 40 -0.01 -1.75 -0.01
CA ILE A 40 0.94 -1.18 -0.98
C ILE A 40 1.42 -2.28 -1.92
N HIS A 41 1.30 -2.08 -3.23
CA HIS A 41 1.86 -3.00 -4.22
C HIS A 41 3.39 -2.90 -4.28
N LEU A 42 4.05 -4.05 -4.35
CA LEU A 42 5.49 -4.15 -4.56
C LEU A 42 5.82 -5.10 -5.71
N GLU A 43 6.83 -4.71 -6.49
CA GLU A 43 7.43 -5.56 -7.50
C GLU A 43 8.96 -5.45 -7.41
N VAL A 44 9.64 -6.59 -7.42
CA VAL A 44 11.11 -6.64 -7.34
C VAL A 44 11.64 -7.17 -8.66
N HIS A 45 12.61 -6.44 -9.23
CA HIS A 45 13.30 -6.85 -10.44
C HIS A 45 14.79 -7.09 -10.18
N ILE A 46 15.29 -8.22 -10.67
CA ILE A 46 16.73 -8.53 -10.76
C ILE A 46 17.04 -8.81 -12.23
N ASP A 47 18.09 -8.19 -12.77
CA ASP A 47 18.51 -8.33 -14.17
C ASP A 47 17.35 -8.16 -15.18
N LYS A 48 16.51 -7.13 -14.94
CA LYS A 48 15.32 -6.79 -15.75
C LYS A 48 14.22 -7.87 -15.77
N LYS A 49 14.25 -8.83 -14.84
CA LYS A 49 13.19 -9.83 -14.65
C LYS A 49 12.49 -9.59 -13.34
N THR A 50 11.16 -9.62 -13.35
CA THR A 50 10.37 -9.67 -12.13
C THR A 50 10.63 -10.99 -11.41
N VAL A 51 11.10 -10.91 -10.17
CA VAL A 51 11.36 -12.07 -9.32
C VAL A 51 10.35 -12.21 -8.19
N LEU A 52 9.65 -11.13 -7.84
CA LEU A 52 8.60 -11.11 -6.84
C LEU A 52 7.56 -10.04 -7.19
N THR A 53 6.29 -10.40 -7.09
CA THR A 53 5.16 -9.48 -7.07
C THR A 53 4.38 -9.77 -5.81
N THR A 54 4.19 -8.77 -4.96
CA THR A 54 3.59 -8.94 -3.63
C THR A 54 2.87 -7.67 -3.18
N GLN A 55 2.28 -7.72 -2.00
CA GLN A 55 1.55 -6.63 -1.37
C GLN A 55 1.99 -6.52 0.09
N LEU A 56 2.21 -5.30 0.56
CA LEU A 56 2.38 -5.02 1.98
C LEU A 56 1.02 -4.72 2.60
N PHE A 57 0.71 -5.43 3.68
CA PHE A 57 -0.46 -5.18 4.53
C PHE A 57 -0.02 -4.48 5.82
N PHE A 58 -1.00 -4.00 6.61
CA PHE A 58 -0.78 -3.26 7.84
C PHE A 58 -1.61 -3.85 8.98
N ASP A 59 -1.09 -3.85 10.20
CA ASP A 59 -1.84 -4.27 11.38
C ASP A 59 -3.17 -3.52 11.51
N GLU A 60 -4.26 -4.23 11.86
CA GLU A 60 -5.59 -3.60 11.95
C GLU A 60 -5.65 -2.47 12.98
N ALA A 61 -4.92 -2.60 14.09
CA ALA A 61 -4.83 -1.53 15.09
C ALA A 61 -4.21 -0.25 14.50
N LEU A 62 -3.19 -0.38 13.63
CA LEU A 62 -2.59 0.76 12.96
C LEU A 62 -3.56 1.36 11.93
N LEU A 63 -4.29 0.54 11.20
CA LEU A 63 -5.30 1.01 10.26
C LEU A 63 -6.40 1.80 10.98
N ASP A 64 -6.86 1.33 12.13
CA ASP A 64 -7.84 2.01 12.97
C ASP A 64 -7.35 3.37 13.46
N ASP A 65 -6.11 3.42 13.97
CA ASP A 65 -5.51 4.66 14.44
C ASP A 65 -5.37 5.69 13.30
N VAL A 66 -4.85 5.28 12.13
CA VAL A 66 -4.65 6.19 10.99
C VAL A 66 -5.99 6.69 10.45
N TYR A 67 -6.95 5.80 10.24
CA TYR A 67 -8.22 6.15 9.64
C TYR A 67 -9.18 6.90 10.57
N ALA A 68 -8.88 6.97 11.87
CA ALA A 68 -9.52 7.89 12.80
C ALA A 68 -9.02 9.34 12.69
N THR A 69 -7.95 9.61 11.92
CA THR A 69 -7.34 10.94 11.79
C THR A 69 -7.65 11.61 10.45
N ALA A 70 -7.71 12.95 10.44
CA ALA A 70 -7.86 13.70 9.21
C ALA A 70 -6.59 13.60 8.34
N PRO A 71 -6.71 13.53 7.00
CA PRO A 71 -7.95 13.62 6.22
C PRO A 71 -8.68 12.29 6.03
N TYR A 72 -8.13 11.18 6.52
CA TYR A 72 -8.68 9.84 6.26
C TYR A 72 -10.06 9.62 6.89
N SER A 73 -10.30 10.23 8.05
CA SER A 73 -11.60 10.20 8.75
C SER A 73 -12.76 10.74 7.91
N ASP A 74 -12.48 11.54 6.88
CA ASP A 74 -13.51 12.09 5.99
C ASP A 74 -14.01 11.05 4.98
N HIS A 75 -13.26 9.95 4.78
CA HIS A 75 -13.67 8.83 3.93
C HIS A 75 -14.47 7.80 4.76
N THR A 76 -15.79 8.01 4.81
CA THR A 76 -16.74 7.22 5.61
C THR A 76 -17.07 5.86 4.99
N GLY A 77 -17.47 4.88 5.81
CA GLY A 77 -17.98 3.58 5.33
C GLY A 77 -16.96 2.44 5.37
N ARG A 78 -15.78 2.67 5.96
CA ARG A 78 -14.70 1.66 6.09
C ARG A 78 -15.17 0.40 6.80
N GLU A 79 -16.09 0.52 7.75
CA GLU A 79 -16.66 -0.60 8.50
C GLU A 79 -17.36 -1.64 7.61
N ASN A 80 -17.71 -1.27 6.38
CA ASN A 80 -18.30 -2.18 5.38
C ASN A 80 -17.26 -2.76 4.42
N ASN A 81 -15.98 -2.41 4.58
CA ASN A 81 -14.89 -2.94 3.78
C ASN A 81 -14.34 -4.25 4.36
N VAL A 82 -13.53 -4.97 3.57
CA VAL A 82 -12.84 -6.17 4.04
C VAL A 82 -11.66 -5.77 4.94
N ASN A 83 -11.40 -6.61 5.93
CA ASN A 83 -10.22 -6.53 6.78
C ASN A 83 -9.14 -7.50 6.26
N ASN A 84 -7.94 -7.47 6.83
CA ASN A 84 -6.83 -8.37 6.50
C ASN A 84 -7.28 -9.84 6.47
N SER A 85 -7.87 -10.32 7.56
CA SER A 85 -8.30 -11.73 7.71
C SER A 85 -9.37 -12.21 6.71
N THR A 86 -9.99 -11.30 5.96
CA THR A 86 -11.04 -11.60 4.98
C THR A 86 -10.69 -11.12 3.57
N ASP A 87 -9.53 -10.50 3.37
CA ASP A 87 -9.01 -10.17 2.05
C ASP A 87 -8.54 -11.47 1.37
N SER A 88 -8.88 -11.64 0.10
CA SER A 88 -8.56 -12.87 -0.62
C SER A 88 -7.08 -12.99 -1.02
N ILE A 89 -6.30 -11.92 -0.87
CA ILE A 89 -4.87 -11.89 -1.18
C ILE A 89 -4.01 -11.86 0.08
N ASP A 90 -4.56 -11.42 1.21
CA ASP A 90 -3.86 -11.50 2.48
C ASP A 90 -3.86 -12.96 2.94
N ASP A 91 -2.72 -13.61 2.79
CA ASP A 91 -2.49 -14.97 3.23
C ASP A 91 -1.82 -14.97 4.61
N ASP A 92 -2.51 -14.45 5.63
CA ASP A 92 -2.12 -14.60 7.06
C ASP A 92 -1.86 -16.08 7.48
N ALA A 93 -2.10 -17.04 6.59
CA ALA A 93 -1.69 -18.44 6.69
C ALA A 93 -0.23 -18.74 6.25
N ALA A 94 0.55 -17.74 5.82
CA ALA A 94 1.94 -17.90 5.34
C ALA A 94 3.02 -17.51 6.38
N CYS A 95 2.62 -17.21 7.61
CA CYS A 95 3.50 -17.10 8.78
C CYS A 95 3.82 -18.48 9.38
#